data_AF-A0A964J7C8-F1
#
_entry.id   AF-A0A964J7C8-F1
#
_cell.length_a   1.000
_cell.length_b   1.000
_cell.length_c   1.000
_cell.angle_alpha   90.00
_cell.angle_beta   90.00
_cell.angle_gamma   90.00
#
_symmetry.space_group_name_H-M   'P 1'
#
loop_
_entity.id
_entity.type
_entity.pdbx_description
1 polymer ?
#
loop_
_entity_poly.entity_id
_entity_poly.type
_entity_poly.pdbx_seq_one_letter_code
_entity_poly.pdbx_strand_id
1 'polypeptide(L)'
;MAARRPSRPAVRPPAMPATPDRAGLHNAAIRHLARYATTASGLLRAFSRRIDRWSRATQPEPEAIATAHQAAREVISALVASGLIDDQAYAAMRAKSLTRAGRSRRAVEAHLAQRGIDGDMVRAALPEDPDAELAAALLLARKRRLGPFTTTEPDAEAHHRALGILARAGFTQDTARRALAAEINEAEARIAKLRRD
;
A
#
# COMPACT_ATOMS: atom_id res chain seq x y z
N MET A 1 -34.69 -51.36 -11.14
CA MET A 1 -33.89 -51.13 -9.91
C MET A 1 -33.06 -49.88 -10.10
N ALA A 2 -33.51 -48.73 -9.57
CA ALA A 2 -32.78 -47.47 -9.70
C ALA A 2 -31.61 -47.43 -8.71
N ALA A 3 -30.38 -47.31 -9.24
CA ALA A 3 -29.16 -47.22 -8.43
C ALA A 3 -29.20 -45.95 -7.56
N ARG A 4 -29.15 -46.12 -6.23
CA ARG A 4 -29.00 -45.03 -5.27
C ARG A 4 -27.67 -44.32 -5.53
N ARG A 5 -27.72 -43.03 -5.86
CA ARG A 5 -26.54 -42.17 -5.91
C ARG A 5 -25.84 -42.15 -4.54
N PRO A 6 -24.50 -42.20 -4.47
CA PRO A 6 -23.79 -42.06 -3.20
C PRO A 6 -24.05 -40.66 -2.62
N SER A 7 -24.39 -40.62 -1.34
CA SER A 7 -24.60 -39.40 -0.56
C SER A 7 -23.32 -38.56 -0.55
N ARG A 8 -23.43 -37.25 -0.83
CA ARG A 8 -22.32 -36.30 -0.62
C ARG A 8 -21.85 -36.41 0.84
N PRO A 9 -20.53 -36.48 1.10
CA PRO A 9 -20.04 -36.48 2.47
C PRO A 9 -20.55 -35.21 3.15
N ALA A 10 -21.06 -35.35 4.37
CA ALA A 10 -21.53 -34.24 5.18
C ALA A 10 -20.40 -33.22 5.33
N VAL A 11 -20.69 -31.95 5.04
CA VAL A 11 -19.75 -30.85 5.29
C VAL A 11 -19.54 -30.81 6.80
N ARG A 12 -18.35 -31.22 7.25
CA ARG A 12 -17.96 -31.16 8.66
C ARG A 12 -18.14 -29.71 9.15
N PRO A 13 -18.83 -29.46 10.28
CA PRO A 13 -18.97 -28.11 10.80
C PRO A 13 -17.58 -27.48 10.95
N PRO A 14 -17.44 -26.17 10.69
CA PRO A 14 -16.13 -25.53 10.75
C PRO A 14 -15.53 -25.78 12.14
N ALA A 15 -14.36 -26.41 12.16
CA ALA A 15 -13.64 -26.64 13.41
C ALA A 15 -13.43 -25.28 14.10
N MET A 16 -13.55 -25.26 15.44
CA MET A 16 -13.26 -24.07 16.22
C MET A 16 -11.89 -23.50 15.82
N PRO A 17 -11.76 -22.17 15.71
CA PRO A 17 -10.48 -21.57 15.33
C PRO A 17 -9.42 -21.95 16.38
N ALA A 18 -8.30 -22.49 15.90
CA ALA A 18 -7.17 -22.81 16.77
C ALA A 18 -6.64 -21.56 17.47
N THR A 19 -6.19 -21.74 18.72
CA THR A 19 -5.56 -20.69 19.53
C THR A 19 -4.43 -20.02 18.73
N PRO A 20 -4.36 -18.69 18.65
CA PRO A 20 -3.28 -17.96 17.98
C PRO A 20 -1.98 -17.99 18.81
N ASP A 21 -1.41 -19.18 18.98
CA ASP A 21 -0.14 -19.37 19.66
C ASP A 21 1.05 -18.93 18.78
N ARG A 22 2.25 -18.88 19.37
CA ARG A 22 3.46 -18.41 18.70
C ARG A 22 3.76 -19.21 17.42
N ALA A 23 3.68 -20.54 17.47
CA ALA A 23 3.97 -21.41 16.33
C ALA A 23 2.95 -21.23 15.20
N GLY A 24 1.66 -21.17 15.53
CA GLY A 24 0.57 -20.95 14.59
C GLY A 24 0.63 -19.58 13.92
N LEU A 25 1.00 -18.54 14.67
CA LEU A 25 1.24 -17.19 14.16
C LEU A 25 2.48 -17.14 13.26
N HIS A 26 3.60 -17.73 13.67
CA HIS A 26 4.80 -17.82 12.84
C HIS A 26 4.53 -18.51 11.50
N ASN A 27 3.90 -19.69 11.51
CA ASN A 27 3.53 -20.40 10.28
C ASN A 27 2.56 -19.59 9.40
N ALA A 28 1.67 -18.80 10.01
CA ALA A 28 0.80 -17.90 9.27
C ALA A 28 1.58 -16.74 8.64
N ALA A 29 2.58 -16.18 9.33
CA ALA A 29 3.46 -15.16 8.79
C ALA A 29 4.25 -15.69 7.59
N ILE A 30 4.91 -16.85 7.71
CA ILE A 30 5.71 -17.43 6.60
C ILE A 30 4.84 -17.62 5.36
N ARG A 31 3.63 -18.17 5.50
CA ARG A 31 2.69 -18.31 4.37
C ARG A 31 2.27 -16.96 3.77
N HIS A 32 2.16 -15.92 4.60
CA HIS A 32 1.82 -14.57 4.14
C HIS A 32 2.98 -13.95 3.37
N LEU A 33 4.19 -13.99 3.93
CA LEU A 33 5.42 -13.44 3.34
C LEU A 33 5.82 -14.15 2.05
N ALA A 34 5.49 -15.43 1.91
CA ALA A 34 5.69 -16.16 0.65
C ALA A 34 4.87 -15.63 -0.54
N ARG A 35 3.88 -14.76 -0.31
CA ARG A 35 2.97 -14.25 -1.34
C ARG A 35 2.92 -12.72 -1.41
N TYR A 36 3.16 -12.05 -0.29
CA TYR A 36 2.90 -10.62 -0.16
C TYR A 36 4.05 -9.93 0.56
N ALA A 37 4.52 -8.83 -0.03
CA ALA A 37 5.32 -7.84 0.69
C ALA A 37 4.41 -7.11 1.70
N THR A 38 4.84 -7.00 2.95
CA THR A 38 4.10 -6.34 4.03
C THR A 38 5.05 -5.60 4.96
N THR A 39 4.50 -4.74 5.80
CA THR A 39 5.23 -4.08 6.89
C THR A 39 5.00 -4.80 8.21
N ALA A 40 5.87 -4.58 9.20
CA ALA A 40 5.69 -5.10 10.56
C ALA A 40 4.32 -4.68 11.13
N SER A 41 3.99 -3.40 11.01
CA SER A 41 2.69 -2.83 11.38
C SER A 41 1.52 -3.46 10.62
N GLY A 42 1.69 -3.75 9.33
CA GLY A 42 0.69 -4.42 8.50
C GLY A 42 0.40 -5.85 8.95
N LEU A 43 1.45 -6.62 9.24
CA LEU A 43 1.32 -7.98 9.74
C LEU A 43 0.72 -8.01 11.15
N LEU A 44 1.10 -7.08 12.02
CA LEU A 44 0.52 -6.93 13.36
C LEU A 44 -0.99 -6.69 13.27
N ARG A 45 -1.46 -5.79 12.41
CA ARG A 45 -2.90 -5.57 12.18
C ARG A 45 -3.61 -6.83 11.68
N ALA A 46 -2.96 -7.65 10.86
CA ALA A 46 -3.55 -8.91 10.39
C ALA A 46 -3.68 -9.93 11.52
N PHE A 47 -2.67 -10.01 12.40
CA PHE A 47 -2.70 -10.85 13.59
C PHE A 47 -3.72 -10.37 14.61
N SER A 48 -3.82 -9.08 14.91
CA SER A 48 -4.87 -8.55 15.80
C SER A 48 -6.26 -8.93 15.31
N ARG A 49 -6.57 -8.73 14.02
CA ARG A 49 -7.87 -9.15 13.46
C ARG A 49 -8.12 -10.65 13.58
N ARG A 50 -7.06 -11.47 13.52
CA ARG A 50 -7.17 -12.92 13.70
C ARG A 50 -7.47 -13.26 15.16
N ILE A 51 -6.78 -12.61 16.10
CA ILE A 51 -7.01 -12.76 17.55
C ILE A 51 -8.43 -12.31 17.89
N ASP A 52 -8.91 -11.18 17.36
CA ASP A 52 -10.27 -10.69 17.57
C ASP A 52 -11.32 -11.70 17.10
N ARG A 53 -11.13 -12.29 15.92
CA ARG A 53 -12.04 -13.32 15.39
C ARG A 53 -12.02 -14.58 16.26
N TRP A 54 -10.84 -15.01 16.71
CA TRP A 54 -10.71 -16.14 17.61
C TRP A 54 -11.38 -15.87 18.96
N SER A 55 -11.15 -14.68 19.55
CA SER A 55 -11.74 -14.27 20.83
C SER A 55 -13.27 -14.26 20.75
N ARG A 56 -13.86 -13.69 19.70
CA ARG A 56 -15.33 -13.71 19.49
C ARG A 56 -15.90 -15.12 19.38
N ALA A 57 -15.15 -16.05 18.79
CA ALA A 57 -15.61 -17.42 18.58
C ALA A 57 -15.46 -18.31 19.82
N THR A 58 -14.44 -18.06 20.65
CA THR A 58 -14.05 -18.98 21.74
C THR A 58 -14.26 -18.39 23.14
N GLN A 59 -14.53 -17.09 23.25
CA GLN A 59 -14.71 -16.35 24.51
C GLN A 59 -13.64 -16.69 25.56
N PRO A 60 -12.35 -16.55 25.22
CA PRO A 60 -11.26 -16.93 26.11
C PRO A 60 -11.09 -15.89 27.23
N GLU A 61 -10.43 -16.30 28.31
CA GLU A 61 -10.05 -15.39 29.41
C GLU A 61 -9.17 -14.23 28.91
N PRO A 62 -9.25 -13.03 29.53
CA PRO A 62 -8.46 -11.87 29.12
C PRO A 62 -6.96 -12.12 29.04
N GLU A 63 -6.42 -12.94 29.95
CA GLU A 63 -4.99 -13.31 29.98
C GLU A 63 -4.57 -14.10 28.72
N ALA A 64 -5.44 -14.96 28.21
CA ALA A 64 -5.17 -15.71 26.98
C ALA A 64 -5.14 -14.79 25.75
N ILE A 65 -6.00 -13.76 25.71
CA ILE A 65 -5.99 -12.74 24.66
C ILE A 65 -4.68 -11.93 24.72
N ALA A 66 -4.29 -11.50 25.93
CA ALA A 66 -3.03 -10.79 26.14
C ALA A 66 -1.82 -11.62 25.70
N THR A 67 -1.80 -12.91 26.05
CA THR A 67 -0.76 -13.87 25.64
C THR A 67 -0.68 -14.01 24.12
N ALA A 68 -1.82 -14.10 23.43
CA ALA A 68 -1.85 -14.16 21.96
C ALA A 68 -1.30 -12.89 21.30
N HIS A 69 -1.62 -11.71 21.84
CA HIS A 69 -1.05 -10.44 21.36
C HIS A 69 0.46 -10.35 21.63
N GLN A 70 0.91 -10.84 22.76
CA GLN A 70 2.34 -10.89 23.09
C GLN A 70 3.09 -11.82 22.13
N ALA A 71 2.58 -13.02 21.89
CA ALA A 71 3.13 -13.95 20.90
C ALA A 71 3.18 -13.34 19.49
N ALA A 72 2.16 -12.56 19.10
CA ALA A 72 2.17 -11.84 17.83
C ALA A 72 3.31 -10.83 17.71
N ARG A 73 3.58 -10.05 18.78
CA ARG A 73 4.69 -9.08 18.81
C ARG A 73 6.05 -9.79 18.75
N GLU A 74 6.22 -10.87 19.49
CA GLU A 74 7.46 -11.66 19.49
C GLU A 74 7.76 -12.28 18.13
N VAL A 75 6.75 -12.85 17.46
CA VAL A 75 6.90 -13.37 16.09
C VAL A 75 7.33 -12.26 15.14
N ILE A 76 6.70 -11.08 15.20
CA ILE A 76 7.04 -9.97 14.30
C ILE A 76 8.46 -9.47 14.59
N SER A 77 8.83 -9.30 15.85
CA SER A 77 10.19 -8.90 16.23
C SER A 77 11.24 -9.90 15.70
N ALA A 78 10.98 -11.20 15.80
CA ALA A 78 11.88 -12.22 15.26
C ALA A 78 11.99 -12.15 13.72
N LEU A 79 10.89 -11.90 13.00
CA LEU A 79 10.88 -11.76 11.54
C LEU A 79 11.60 -10.50 11.06
N VAL A 80 11.51 -9.40 11.82
CA VAL A 80 12.28 -8.17 11.55
C VAL A 80 13.76 -8.43 11.80
N ALA A 81 14.11 -9.05 12.94
CA ALA A 81 15.50 -9.38 13.27
C ALA A 81 16.15 -10.34 12.26
N SER A 82 15.37 -11.24 11.66
CA SER A 82 15.85 -12.15 10.61
C SER A 82 15.89 -11.52 9.21
N GLY A 83 15.47 -10.26 9.05
CA GLY A 83 15.38 -9.59 7.75
C GLY A 83 14.25 -10.09 6.83
N LEU A 84 13.34 -10.94 7.33
CA LEU A 84 12.17 -11.38 6.57
C LEU A 84 11.12 -10.28 6.44
N ILE A 85 11.14 -9.32 7.36
CA ILE A 85 10.40 -8.07 7.26
C ILE A 85 11.41 -6.94 7.30
N ASP A 86 11.37 -6.10 6.26
CA ASP A 86 12.17 -4.89 6.15
C ASP A 86 11.26 -3.74 5.73
N ASP A 87 10.87 -2.92 6.72
CA ASP A 87 9.99 -1.77 6.50
C ASP A 87 10.67 -0.68 5.66
N GLN A 88 12.00 -0.56 5.72
CA GLN A 88 12.77 0.40 4.94
C GLN A 88 12.83 -0.02 3.46
N ALA A 89 13.15 -1.29 3.18
CA ALA A 89 13.11 -1.82 1.82
C ALA A 89 11.70 -1.78 1.23
N TYR A 90 10.68 -2.12 2.05
CA TYR A 90 9.28 -1.98 1.65
C TYR A 90 8.95 -0.53 1.30
N ALA A 91 9.34 0.44 2.14
CA ALA A 91 9.09 1.85 1.92
C ALA A 91 9.72 2.35 0.62
N ALA A 92 11.00 2.06 0.39
CA ALA A 92 11.73 2.48 -0.80
C ALA A 92 11.12 1.90 -2.09
N MET A 93 10.87 0.58 -2.11
CA MET A 93 10.19 -0.08 -3.23
C MET A 93 8.82 0.54 -3.49
N ARG A 94 8.03 0.76 -2.43
CA ARG A 94 6.66 1.23 -2.56
C ARG A 94 6.59 2.71 -2.98
N ALA A 95 7.48 3.54 -2.45
CA ALA A 95 7.62 4.93 -2.84
C ALA A 95 7.92 5.04 -4.33
N LYS A 96 8.99 4.36 -4.78
CA LYS A 96 9.38 4.32 -6.20
C LYS A 96 8.24 3.85 -7.10
N SER A 97 7.54 2.77 -6.73
CA SER A 97 6.39 2.26 -7.48
C SER A 97 5.24 3.27 -7.60
N LEU A 98 4.90 3.97 -6.52
CA LEU A 98 3.82 4.95 -6.51
C LEU A 98 4.18 6.23 -7.26
N THR A 99 5.42 6.72 -7.14
CA THR A 99 5.91 7.88 -7.91
C THR A 99 5.86 7.58 -9.40
N ARG A 100 6.35 6.42 -9.85
CA ARG A 100 6.23 5.95 -11.24
C ARG A 100 4.78 5.78 -11.70
N ALA A 101 3.84 5.60 -10.78
CA ALA A 101 2.41 5.56 -11.05
C ALA A 101 1.76 6.97 -11.13
N GLY A 102 2.52 8.04 -10.91
CA GLY A 102 2.06 9.44 -10.96
C GLY A 102 1.42 9.91 -9.66
N ARG A 103 1.86 9.37 -8.52
CA ARG A 103 1.47 9.87 -7.20
C ARG A 103 2.44 10.96 -6.76
N SER A 104 1.91 12.04 -6.20
CA SER A 104 2.69 13.11 -5.57
C SER A 104 3.45 12.58 -4.35
N ARG A 105 4.52 13.27 -3.98
CA ARG A 105 5.26 13.00 -2.74
C ARG A 105 4.34 12.92 -1.53
N ARG A 106 3.43 13.89 -1.35
CA ARG A 106 2.47 13.90 -0.23
C ARG A 106 1.53 12.70 -0.24
N ALA A 107 1.10 12.26 -1.41
CA ALA A 107 0.27 11.06 -1.53
C ALA A 107 1.05 9.78 -1.21
N VAL A 108 2.34 9.72 -1.55
CA VAL A 108 3.23 8.61 -1.19
C VAL A 108 3.47 8.59 0.32
N GLU A 109 3.81 9.73 0.92
CA GLU A 109 3.96 9.90 2.38
C GLU A 109 2.73 9.38 3.12
N ALA A 110 1.54 9.85 2.75
CA ALA A 110 0.29 9.42 3.36
C ALA A 110 0.06 7.91 3.19
N HIS A 111 0.41 7.34 2.03
CA HIS A 111 0.27 5.89 1.79
C HIS A 111 1.18 5.07 2.72
N LEU A 112 2.44 5.47 2.89
CA LEU A 112 3.39 4.77 3.73
C LEU A 112 3.05 4.93 5.23
N ALA A 113 2.63 6.13 5.65
CA ALA A 113 2.14 6.37 7.00
C ALA A 113 0.91 5.49 7.33
N GLN A 114 -0.03 5.34 6.40
CA GLN A 114 -1.17 4.40 6.55
C GLN A 114 -0.74 2.93 6.68
N ARG A 115 0.45 2.58 6.18
CA ARG A 115 1.04 1.24 6.38
C ARG A 115 1.70 1.08 7.75
N GLY A 116 1.87 2.16 8.50
CA GLY A 116 2.49 2.20 9.83
C GLY A 116 4.00 2.19 9.75
N ILE A 117 4.56 2.82 8.70
CA ILE A 117 6.00 3.07 8.55
C ILE A 117 6.32 4.38 9.27
N ASP A 118 7.44 4.39 9.99
CA ASP A 118 7.90 5.56 10.73
C ASP A 118 8.18 6.77 9.82
N GLY A 119 7.97 7.98 10.34
CA GLY A 119 8.12 9.22 9.59
C GLY A 119 9.53 9.44 9.02
N ASP A 120 10.57 9.04 9.75
CA ASP A 120 11.95 9.13 9.26
C ASP A 120 12.20 8.16 8.10
N MET A 121 11.72 6.93 8.21
CA MET A 121 11.78 5.94 7.13
C MET A 121 10.98 6.39 5.90
N VAL A 122 9.82 7.02 6.09
CA VAL A 122 9.03 7.60 5.01
C VAL A 122 9.83 8.69 4.30
N ARG A 123 10.44 9.62 5.04
CA ARG A 123 11.24 10.70 4.45
C ARG A 123 12.43 10.15 3.67
N ALA A 124 13.15 9.19 4.23
CA ALA A 124 14.30 8.55 3.61
C ALA A 124 13.94 7.73 2.35
N ALA A 125 12.72 7.20 2.28
CA ALA A 125 12.25 6.41 1.13
C ALA A 125 11.83 7.25 -0.08
N LEU A 126 11.61 8.56 0.09
CA LEU A 126 11.10 9.42 -0.97
C LEU A 126 12.24 9.98 -1.80
N PRO A 127 12.11 9.99 -3.14
CA PRO A 127 13.11 10.61 -3.99
C PRO A 127 13.20 12.11 -3.67
N GLU A 128 14.43 12.60 -3.55
CA GLU A 128 14.71 14.03 -3.37
C GLU A 128 14.66 14.80 -4.70
N ASP A 129 14.62 14.10 -5.82
CA ASP A 129 14.63 14.68 -7.16
C ASP A 129 13.34 15.49 -7.46
N PRO A 130 13.42 16.83 -7.60
CA PRO A 130 12.28 17.65 -7.97
C PRO A 130 11.73 17.34 -9.37
N ASP A 131 12.56 16.79 -10.28
CA ASP A 131 12.11 16.38 -11.60
C ASP A 131 11.16 15.18 -11.52
N ALA A 132 11.32 14.30 -10.52
CA ALA A 132 10.44 13.16 -10.32
C ALA A 132 9.02 13.60 -9.93
N GLU A 133 8.89 14.66 -9.12
CA GLU A 133 7.59 15.20 -8.71
C GLU A 133 6.86 15.84 -9.89
N LEU A 134 7.58 16.62 -10.72
CA LEU A 134 7.03 17.21 -11.94
C LEU A 134 6.63 16.12 -12.95
N ALA A 135 7.47 15.11 -13.17
CA ALA A 135 7.17 14.00 -14.06
C ALA A 135 5.95 13.18 -13.57
N ALA A 136 5.79 13.00 -12.25
CA ALA A 136 4.61 12.36 -11.68
C ALA A 136 3.33 13.18 -11.91
N ALA A 137 3.41 14.51 -11.77
CA ALA A 137 2.31 15.42 -12.08
C ALA A 137 1.90 15.35 -13.56
N LEU A 138 2.89 15.37 -14.46
CA LEU A 138 2.68 15.22 -15.90
C LEU A 138 2.05 13.85 -16.25
N LEU A 139 2.46 12.77 -15.57
CA LEU A 139 1.84 11.46 -15.77
C LEU A 139 0.36 11.45 -15.37
N LEU A 140 0.01 12.10 -14.26
CA LEU A 140 -1.39 12.25 -13.86
C LEU A 140 -2.15 13.13 -14.86
N ALA A 141 -1.57 14.25 -15.28
CA ALA A 141 -2.13 15.13 -16.30
C ALA A 141 -2.41 14.36 -17.59
N ARG A 142 -1.49 13.51 -18.05
CA ARG A 142 -1.67 12.64 -19.22
C ARG A 142 -2.84 11.68 -19.04
N LYS A 143 -2.91 10.98 -17.90
CA LYS A 143 -4.02 10.04 -17.59
C LYS A 143 -5.38 10.74 -17.55
N ARG A 144 -5.40 12.03 -17.21
CA ARG A 144 -6.61 12.86 -17.07
C ARG A 144 -6.84 13.81 -18.24
N ARG A 145 -6.00 13.77 -19.28
CA ARG A 145 -6.02 14.67 -20.45
C ARG A 145 -6.05 16.15 -20.05
N LEU A 146 -5.08 16.58 -19.25
CA LEU A 146 -4.94 17.96 -18.76
C LEU A 146 -3.71 18.63 -19.35
N GLY A 147 -3.72 19.97 -19.43
CA GLY A 147 -2.59 20.79 -19.86
C GLY A 147 -2.05 20.36 -21.24
N PRO A 148 -0.77 19.98 -21.37
CA PRO A 148 -0.17 19.58 -22.66
C PRO A 148 -0.86 18.41 -23.36
N PHE A 149 -1.73 17.68 -22.66
CA PHE A 149 -2.42 16.51 -23.18
C PHE A 149 -3.89 16.78 -23.54
N THR A 150 -4.32 18.04 -23.56
CA THR A 150 -5.62 18.44 -24.11
C THR A 150 -5.54 18.50 -25.64
N THR A 151 -6.66 18.25 -26.31
CA THR A 151 -6.78 18.41 -27.77
C THR A 151 -7.24 19.80 -28.18
N THR A 152 -7.75 20.58 -27.23
CA THR A 152 -8.26 21.94 -27.42
C THR A 152 -7.60 22.86 -26.41
N GLU A 153 -7.49 24.14 -26.76
CA GLU A 153 -7.03 25.17 -25.83
C GLU A 153 -8.03 25.29 -24.67
N PRO A 154 -7.60 25.08 -23.42
CA PRO A 154 -8.51 25.13 -22.28
C PRO A 154 -8.88 26.58 -21.95
N ASP A 155 -10.17 26.82 -21.71
CA ASP A 155 -10.61 28.07 -21.10
C ASP A 155 -10.14 28.19 -19.63
N ALA A 156 -10.37 29.35 -19.03
CA ALA A 156 -9.98 29.62 -17.65
C ALA A 156 -10.61 28.62 -16.66
N GLU A 157 -11.86 28.21 -16.88
CA GLU A 157 -12.56 27.29 -15.99
C GLU A 157 -11.94 25.88 -16.05
N ALA A 158 -11.65 25.38 -17.25
CA ALA A 158 -10.96 24.12 -17.49
C ALA A 158 -9.56 24.14 -16.87
N HIS A 159 -8.84 25.26 -16.98
CA HIS A 159 -7.54 25.43 -16.35
C HIS A 159 -7.64 25.36 -14.81
N HIS A 160 -8.58 26.09 -14.20
CA HIS A 160 -8.82 26.02 -12.75
C HIS A 160 -9.23 24.62 -12.28
N ARG A 161 -10.06 23.92 -13.07
CA ARG A 161 -10.45 22.54 -12.78
C ARG A 161 -9.25 21.59 -12.81
N ALA A 162 -8.35 21.75 -13.78
CA ALA A 162 -7.12 20.98 -13.90
C ALA A 162 -6.19 21.20 -12.69
N LEU A 163 -6.00 22.46 -12.28
CA LEU A 163 -5.27 22.80 -11.05
C LEU A 163 -5.88 22.12 -9.81
N GLY A 164 -7.22 22.14 -9.68
CA GLY A 164 -7.92 21.48 -8.58
C GLY A 164 -7.75 19.96 -8.56
N ILE A 165 -7.67 19.31 -9.73
CA ILE A 165 -7.39 17.86 -9.84
C ILE A 165 -5.99 17.55 -9.32
N LEU A 166 -4.97 18.32 -9.75
CA LEU A 166 -3.58 18.13 -9.32
C LEU A 166 -3.40 18.42 -7.84
N ALA A 167 -4.02 19.48 -7.32
CA ALA A 167 -3.97 19.84 -5.91
C ALA A 167 -4.58 18.74 -5.01
N ARG A 168 -5.76 18.19 -5.38
CA ARG A 168 -6.37 17.06 -4.65
C ARG A 168 -5.54 15.78 -4.74
N ALA A 169 -4.71 15.64 -5.76
CA ALA A 169 -3.75 14.55 -5.86
C ALA A 169 -2.49 14.78 -5.00
N GLY A 170 -2.36 15.93 -4.34
CA GLY A 170 -1.30 16.26 -3.39
C GLY A 170 -0.11 17.01 -3.99
N PHE A 171 -0.18 17.44 -5.26
CA PHE A 171 0.87 18.25 -5.87
C PHE A 171 0.84 19.69 -5.34
N THR A 172 2.01 20.32 -5.23
CA THR A 172 2.10 21.74 -4.90
C THR A 172 1.52 22.60 -6.02
N GLN A 173 1.15 23.84 -5.69
CA GLN A 173 0.65 24.78 -6.69
C GLN A 173 1.70 25.04 -7.79
N ASP A 174 2.97 25.20 -7.42
CA ASP A 174 4.08 25.38 -8.37
C ASP A 174 4.17 24.22 -9.35
N THR A 175 4.27 22.99 -8.84
CA THR A 175 4.35 21.78 -9.66
C THR A 175 3.13 21.65 -10.58
N ALA A 176 1.94 21.94 -10.07
CA ALA A 176 0.71 21.85 -10.85
C ALA A 176 0.70 22.86 -12.01
N ARG A 177 1.09 24.12 -11.77
CA ARG A 177 1.20 25.14 -12.82
C ARG A 177 2.24 24.76 -13.87
N ARG A 178 3.42 24.33 -13.44
CA ARG A 178 4.49 23.87 -14.33
C ARG A 178 4.06 22.68 -15.19
N ALA A 179 3.34 21.72 -14.62
CA ALA A 179 2.84 20.57 -15.36
C ALA A 179 1.79 20.95 -16.41
N LEU A 180 0.94 21.94 -16.13
CA LEU A 180 -0.08 22.39 -17.08
C LEU A 180 0.46 23.30 -18.18
N ALA A 181 1.56 24.02 -17.90
CA ALA A 181 2.22 24.92 -18.84
C ALA A 181 3.38 24.26 -19.61
N ALA A 182 3.66 22.98 -19.39
CA ALA A 182 4.73 22.28 -20.08
C ALA A 182 4.37 22.05 -21.55
N GLU A 183 5.39 22.01 -22.41
CA GLU A 183 5.22 21.60 -23.80
C GLU A 183 5.07 20.08 -23.91
N ILE A 184 4.29 19.60 -24.89
CA ILE A 184 3.96 18.17 -25.01
C ILE A 184 5.20 17.29 -25.16
N ASN A 185 6.16 17.68 -26.00
CA ASN A 185 7.40 16.93 -26.24
C ASN A 185 8.27 16.85 -24.97
N GLU A 186 8.36 17.97 -24.25
CA GLU A 186 9.10 18.10 -22.99
C GLU A 186 8.45 17.23 -21.89
N ALA A 187 7.12 17.24 -21.85
CA ALA A 187 6.33 16.46 -20.92
C ALA A 187 6.48 14.95 -21.18
N GLU A 188 6.44 14.53 -22.44
CA GLU A 188 6.64 13.13 -22.82
C GLU A 188 8.06 12.64 -22.50
N ALA A 189 9.09 13.46 -22.74
CA ALA A 189 10.47 13.13 -22.42
C ALA A 189 10.66 12.88 -20.91
N ARG A 190 10.08 13.75 -20.05
CA ARG A 190 10.12 13.57 -18.59
C ARG A 190 9.37 12.33 -18.12
N ILE A 191 8.20 12.07 -18.68
CA ILE A 191 7.43 10.85 -18.38
C ILE A 191 8.24 9.60 -18.77
N ALA A 192 8.91 9.62 -19.92
CA ALA A 192 9.74 8.51 -20.38
C ALA A 192 10.95 8.30 -19.46
N LYS A 193 11.62 9.37 -19.02
CA LYS A 193 12.72 9.31 -18.05
C LYS A 193 12.25 8.66 -16.74
N LEU A 194 11.17 9.15 -16.14
CA LEU A 194 10.62 8.62 -14.88
C LEU A 194 10.27 7.11 -14.95
N ARG A 195 9.87 6.61 -16.12
CA ARG A 195 9.55 5.19 -16.30
C ARG A 195 10.77 4.29 -16.40
N ARG A 196 11.92 4.83 -16.84
CA ARG A 196 13.19 4.12 -16.96
C ARG A 196 13.93 4.05 -15.63
N ASP A 197 13.90 5.15 -14.86
CA ASP A 197 14.58 5.32 -13.57
C ASP A 197 13.90 4.56 -12.43
#